data_AF-A0A843FAZ0-F1
#
_entry.id   AF-A0A843FAZ0-F1
#
_cell.length_a   1.000
_cell.length_b   1.000
_cell.length_c   1.000
_cell.angle_alpha   90.00
_cell.angle_beta   90.00
_cell.angle_gamma   90.00
#
_symmetry.space_group_name_H-M   'P 1'
#
loop_
_entity.id
_entity.type
_entity.pdbx_description
1 polymer ?
#
loop_
_entity_poly.entity_id
_entity_poly.type
_entity_poly.pdbx_seq_one_letter_code
_entity_poly.pdbx_strand_id
1 'polypeptide(L)'
;NNGDIDTFNRLNDEYMLEFDSIDDIADIEDREGIELDEDNDMIYLKNYTYSRSIVDLAGHEEHKHSLELMQITIRSYSIVIFNVILGLNIDSNLDDVLDSVDLNMDKEMARDFLISEGLIEKGGLNNRKMRKFYKNYDKSELKDELALHDLSTRGSKSELISRLVKYESENSYVVTEYGMYRFMGVNWVAFYNTCLDYFDFDDFENYMTEYDTGSVVDNSLNYIDEHIKKGYADKDFNRLHDSFSSLALIHINLDNFEDALFNELKIFILRLNPVFLDNDELKDYVPIHYSNVNNIEVLSALCEIDDLKNLFTSAWDDIEYKKKLTSKDNAYRYLNEAINDGVDELNGKISFIKPVEDKVKLRENELIEMTSSFCQKFLDDEYQQLSKKLIGKLARKHDVPFKRGKLEIWAGGIIYALGQINFLFDDSFNPYVTPDDICNYFSCNKSSASNKARDIRKLLNLKLGDKEFSTSFIQNYDLNPNTDLSQVKSLDGAQTSFYLEETAKLFRKLAKRR
;
A
#
# COMPACT_ATOMS: atom_id res chain seq x y z
N ASN A 1 5.99 1.69 49.88
CA ASN A 1 5.82 0.30 50.36
C ASN A 1 5.31 -0.53 49.22
N ASN A 2 6.08 -1.57 48.92
CA ASN A 2 5.92 -2.57 47.87
C ASN A 2 4.48 -3.00 47.60
N GLY A 3 4.16 -3.19 46.33
CA GLY A 3 2.94 -3.82 45.84
C GLY A 3 3.16 -4.35 44.42
N ASP A 4 3.95 -5.44 44.36
CA ASP A 4 4.03 -6.50 43.34
C ASP A 4 4.10 -6.14 41.85
N ILE A 5 5.36 -6.09 41.41
CA ILE A 5 5.86 -6.59 40.12
C ILE A 5 5.76 -8.13 40.14
N ASP A 6 4.60 -8.73 39.80
CA ASP A 6 4.59 -10.18 39.46
C ASP A 6 3.33 -10.72 38.75
N THR A 7 2.83 -10.08 37.68
CA THR A 7 1.70 -10.70 36.92
C THR A 7 1.72 -10.51 35.40
N PHE A 8 2.89 -10.27 34.80
CA PHE A 8 3.04 -10.28 33.33
C PHE A 8 4.02 -11.34 32.79
N ASN A 9 4.54 -12.23 33.64
CA ASN A 9 5.51 -13.28 33.27
C ASN A 9 4.92 -14.69 33.09
N ARG A 10 3.65 -14.83 32.68
CA ARG A 10 3.07 -16.17 32.40
C ARG A 10 2.15 -16.22 31.19
N LEU A 11 2.63 -15.77 30.03
CA LEU A 11 2.05 -16.14 28.73
C LEU A 11 3.10 -16.48 27.66
N ASN A 12 4.29 -16.93 28.07
CA ASN A 12 5.19 -17.68 27.18
C ASN A 12 5.06 -19.17 27.51
N ASP A 13 4.60 -19.96 26.54
CA ASP A 13 5.10 -21.31 26.19
C ASP A 13 4.09 -22.23 25.44
N GLU A 14 3.02 -21.71 24.81
CA GLU A 14 2.06 -22.58 24.07
C GLU A 14 1.73 -22.21 22.61
N TYR A 15 2.49 -21.33 21.96
CA TYR A 15 2.40 -21.17 20.48
C TYR A 15 3.79 -21.16 19.83
N MET A 16 4.48 -22.30 19.90
CA MET A 16 5.51 -22.67 18.92
C MET A 16 4.80 -23.34 17.74
N LEU A 17 4.56 -22.59 16.67
CA LEU A 17 4.21 -23.16 15.36
C LEU A 17 5.47 -23.15 14.48
N GLU A 18 6.03 -24.33 14.29
CA GLU A 18 7.08 -24.62 13.33
C GLU A 18 6.53 -24.76 11.90
N PHE A 19 7.34 -24.29 10.93
CA PHE A 19 7.44 -24.61 9.49
C PHE A 19 6.61 -23.87 8.41
N ASP A 20 7.41 -23.21 7.53
CA ASP A 20 7.51 -23.30 6.06
C ASP A 20 6.38 -22.86 5.11
N SER A 21 6.50 -21.58 4.71
CA SER A 21 6.37 -20.98 3.36
C SER A 21 5.15 -21.20 2.46
N ILE A 22 4.65 -20.04 1.97
CA ILE A 22 4.01 -19.69 0.68
C ILE A 22 2.72 -20.44 0.32
N ASP A 23 1.61 -19.69 0.19
CA ASP A 23 0.70 -19.73 -0.97
C ASP A 23 -0.45 -18.72 -0.75
N ASP A 24 -1.05 -18.27 -1.86
CA ASP A 24 -2.09 -17.23 -2.05
C ASP A 24 -1.46 -15.84 -2.23
N ILE A 25 -1.49 -15.17 -3.39
CA ILE A 25 -2.58 -14.93 -4.34
C ILE A 25 -1.94 -14.56 -5.69
N ALA A 26 -2.40 -15.14 -6.78
CA ALA A 26 -2.36 -14.49 -8.10
C ALA A 26 -3.35 -15.21 -9.04
N ASP A 27 -4.60 -14.74 -8.99
CA ASP A 27 -5.54 -14.89 -10.09
C ASP A 27 -5.79 -13.47 -10.64
N ILE A 28 -5.81 -13.39 -11.98
CA ILE A 28 -6.24 -12.29 -12.86
C ILE A 28 -5.10 -11.39 -13.39
N GLU A 29 -4.42 -11.93 -14.40
CA GLU A 29 -3.85 -11.19 -15.53
C GLU A 29 -5.00 -10.67 -16.44
N ASP A 30 -4.84 -9.42 -16.87
CA ASP A 30 -4.97 -8.91 -18.24
C ASP A 30 -6.30 -9.01 -19.01
N ARG A 31 -6.74 -7.82 -19.46
CA ARG A 31 -7.14 -7.61 -20.85
C ARG A 31 -6.39 -6.45 -21.48
N GLU A 32 -6.10 -6.67 -22.74
CA GLU A 32 -5.14 -6.03 -23.63
C GLU A 32 -5.43 -4.57 -24.04
N GLY A 33 -4.34 -3.85 -24.31
CA GLY A 33 -4.06 -3.25 -25.62
C GLY A 33 -4.69 -1.90 -25.95
N ILE A 34 -3.90 -0.82 -25.87
CA ILE A 34 -4.06 0.38 -26.72
C ILE A 34 -2.68 0.91 -27.13
N GLU A 35 -2.60 1.30 -28.41
CA GLU A 35 -1.47 1.84 -29.15
C GLU A 35 -0.91 3.16 -28.56
N LEU A 36 0.38 3.38 -28.83
CA LEU A 36 1.17 4.55 -28.45
C LEU A 36 0.65 5.81 -29.16
N ASP A 37 0.35 6.86 -28.39
CA ASP A 37 0.16 8.24 -28.87
C ASP A 37 1.19 9.18 -28.20
N GLU A 38 1.65 10.17 -28.96
CA GLU A 38 2.89 10.95 -28.76
C GLU A 38 2.83 12.06 -27.67
N ASP A 39 2.01 11.91 -26.63
CA ASP A 39 1.92 12.88 -25.51
C ASP A 39 2.47 12.28 -24.21
N ASN A 40 3.80 12.19 -24.10
CA ASN A 40 4.48 11.46 -23.03
C ASN A 40 5.10 12.38 -21.97
N ASP A 41 4.30 13.28 -21.39
CA ASP A 41 4.68 14.11 -20.23
C ASP A 41 4.02 13.66 -18.90
N MET A 42 3.35 12.50 -18.87
CA MET A 42 2.58 12.04 -17.69
C MET A 42 3.14 10.79 -16.95
N ILE A 43 4.37 10.35 -17.24
CA ILE A 43 4.97 9.15 -16.59
C ILE A 43 5.87 9.48 -15.38
N TYR A 44 6.09 10.76 -15.03
CA TYR A 44 7.00 11.13 -13.93
C TYR A 44 6.36 11.36 -12.54
N LEU A 45 5.05 11.16 -12.35
CA LEU A 45 4.34 11.59 -11.12
C LEU A 45 3.88 10.50 -10.14
N LYS A 46 4.38 9.25 -10.25
CA LYS A 46 3.97 8.17 -9.33
C LYS A 46 4.79 8.04 -8.04
N ASN A 47 5.83 8.85 -7.84
CA ASN A 47 6.74 8.78 -6.68
C ASN A 47 6.81 10.06 -5.81
N TYR A 48 5.78 10.90 -5.83
CA TYR A 48 5.69 12.07 -4.93
C TYR A 48 4.48 11.94 -4.00
N THR A 49 4.60 11.13 -2.94
CA THR A 49 3.73 11.20 -1.75
C THR A 49 4.42 11.99 -0.63
N TYR A 50 5.14 13.05 -1.02
CA TYR A 50 5.66 14.05 -0.10
C TYR A 50 5.52 15.41 -0.79
N SER A 51 4.68 16.27 -0.22
CA SER A 51 4.17 17.54 -0.77
C SER A 51 3.07 17.39 -1.83
N ARG A 52 1.82 17.64 -1.44
CA ARG A 52 0.79 18.10 -2.38
C ARG A 52 0.22 19.43 -1.90
N SER A 53 0.64 20.49 -2.60
CA SER A 53 -0.07 21.77 -2.61
C SER A 53 -1.30 21.64 -3.52
N ILE A 54 -2.28 22.51 -3.28
CA ILE A 54 -3.68 22.53 -3.75
C ILE A 54 -3.92 22.56 -5.29
N VAL A 55 -2.91 22.35 -6.14
CA VAL A 55 -3.02 22.63 -7.59
C VAL A 55 -3.24 21.41 -8.51
N ASP A 56 -3.02 20.17 -8.06
CA ASP A 56 -2.93 19.01 -8.98
C ASP A 56 -4.19 18.10 -9.09
N LEU A 57 -5.40 18.57 -8.72
CA LEU A 57 -6.61 17.71 -8.64
C LEU A 57 -7.74 18.06 -9.62
N ALA A 58 -7.44 18.64 -10.79
CA ALA A 58 -8.44 18.87 -11.82
C ALA A 58 -8.27 17.93 -13.03
N GLY A 59 -8.96 16.78 -13.02
CA GLY A 59 -9.10 15.93 -14.21
C GLY A 59 -9.79 14.57 -14.00
N HIS A 60 -11.10 14.52 -14.25
CA HIS A 60 -11.99 13.34 -14.47
C HIS A 60 -12.18 12.35 -13.27
N GLU A 61 -13.36 11.81 -12.89
CA GLU A 61 -14.66 11.58 -13.54
C GLU A 61 -15.81 11.48 -12.50
N GLU A 62 -17.05 11.69 -12.95
CA GLU A 62 -18.18 12.32 -12.24
C GLU A 62 -18.85 11.62 -11.03
N HIS A 63 -18.39 10.47 -10.54
CA HIS A 63 -18.97 9.85 -9.33
C HIS A 63 -18.14 10.03 -8.05
N LYS A 64 -16.84 10.33 -8.19
CA LYS A 64 -15.94 10.72 -7.09
C LYS A 64 -16.17 12.17 -6.65
N HIS A 65 -16.68 12.98 -7.58
CA HIS A 65 -16.92 14.41 -7.40
C HIS A 65 -17.93 14.70 -6.29
N SER A 66 -18.97 13.88 -6.08
CA SER A 66 -19.93 14.14 -5.00
C SER A 66 -19.37 13.84 -3.61
N LEU A 67 -18.52 12.81 -3.47
CA LEU A 67 -17.87 12.45 -2.20
C LEU A 67 -16.68 13.37 -1.89
N GLU A 68 -15.86 13.71 -2.88
CA GLU A 68 -14.78 14.67 -2.72
C GLU A 68 -15.32 16.09 -2.52
N LEU A 69 -16.38 16.52 -3.24
CA LEU A 69 -17.05 17.79 -2.94
C LEU A 69 -17.73 17.74 -1.57
N MET A 70 -18.34 16.64 -1.17
CA MET A 70 -18.94 16.50 0.16
C MET A 70 -17.87 16.51 1.25
N GLN A 71 -16.70 15.90 1.05
CA GLN A 71 -15.54 15.95 1.95
C GLN A 71 -14.89 17.34 1.96
N ILE A 72 -14.77 18.03 0.83
CA ILE A 72 -14.28 19.42 0.74
C ILE A 72 -15.28 20.36 1.43
N THR A 73 -16.57 20.11 1.25
CA THR A 73 -17.66 20.89 1.85
C THR A 73 -17.71 20.65 3.36
N ILE A 74 -17.63 19.39 3.80
CA ILE A 74 -17.52 19.01 5.22
C ILE A 74 -16.24 19.58 5.82
N ARG A 75 -15.07 19.48 5.15
CA ARG A 75 -13.81 20.08 5.59
C ARG A 75 -13.92 21.60 5.68
N SER A 76 -14.53 22.26 4.70
CA SER A 76 -14.76 23.70 4.71
C SER A 76 -15.65 24.10 5.89
N TYR A 77 -16.81 23.45 6.08
CA TYR A 77 -17.69 23.73 7.22
C TYR A 77 -17.03 23.41 8.55
N SER A 78 -16.30 22.31 8.66
CA SER A 78 -15.55 21.92 9.85
C SER A 78 -14.46 22.94 10.20
N ILE A 79 -13.69 23.43 9.23
CA ILE A 79 -12.67 24.46 9.45
C ILE A 79 -13.31 25.79 9.87
N VAL A 80 -14.44 26.18 9.26
CA VAL A 80 -15.21 27.36 9.68
C VAL A 80 -15.69 27.20 11.12
N ILE A 81 -16.31 26.06 11.46
CA ILE A 81 -16.77 25.75 12.83
C ILE A 81 -15.59 25.78 13.81
N PHE A 82 -14.46 25.17 13.46
CA PHE A 82 -13.26 25.12 14.29
C PHE A 82 -12.68 26.51 14.56
N ASN A 83 -12.35 27.25 13.50
CA ASN A 83 -11.70 28.56 13.64
C ASN A 83 -12.63 29.59 14.29
N VAL A 84 -13.93 29.55 13.98
CA VAL A 84 -14.89 30.49 14.58
C VAL A 84 -15.09 30.21 16.06
N ILE A 85 -15.21 28.94 16.46
CA ILE A 85 -15.37 28.58 17.87
C ILE A 85 -14.07 28.85 18.65
N LEU A 86 -12.91 28.59 18.06
CA LEU A 86 -11.61 28.92 18.66
C LEU A 86 -11.46 30.45 18.85
N GLY A 87 -11.77 31.24 17.82
CA GLY A 87 -11.67 32.71 17.87
C GLY A 87 -12.62 33.34 18.89
N LEU A 88 -13.88 32.90 18.93
CA LEU A 88 -14.86 33.34 19.93
C LEU A 88 -14.47 32.93 21.36
N ASN A 89 -13.81 31.77 21.54
CA ASN A 89 -13.26 31.35 22.83
C ASN A 89 -12.13 32.24 23.36
N ILE A 90 -11.46 32.99 22.48
CA ILE A 90 -10.39 33.93 22.82
C ILE A 90 -10.96 35.34 23.11
N ASP A 91 -12.27 35.46 23.37
CA ASP A 91 -13.01 36.72 23.63
C ASP A 91 -13.01 37.69 22.39
N SER A 92 -12.91 37.19 21.15
CA SER A 92 -12.94 38.01 19.92
C SER A 92 -14.37 38.28 19.42
N ASN A 93 -14.62 39.40 18.73
CA ASN A 93 -15.90 39.66 18.08
C ASN A 93 -16.07 38.69 16.89
N LEU A 94 -17.30 38.19 16.67
CA LEU A 94 -17.61 37.29 15.56
C LEU A 94 -17.17 37.86 14.20
N ASP A 95 -17.36 39.16 13.97
CA ASP A 95 -17.01 39.76 12.69
C ASP A 95 -15.50 39.75 12.47
N ASP A 96 -14.71 40.12 13.47
CA ASP A 96 -13.24 40.02 13.40
C ASP A 96 -12.77 38.58 13.16
N VAL A 97 -13.45 37.60 13.79
CA VAL A 97 -13.14 36.18 13.62
C VAL A 97 -13.48 35.72 12.19
N LEU A 98 -14.65 36.05 11.66
CA LEU A 98 -15.04 35.71 10.28
C LEU A 98 -14.16 36.41 9.25
N ASP A 99 -13.66 37.61 9.54
CA ASP A 99 -12.71 38.35 8.72
C ASP A 99 -11.31 37.70 8.69
N SER A 100 -10.94 37.03 9.78
CA SER A 100 -9.66 36.34 9.93
C SER A 100 -9.61 34.94 9.31
N VAL A 101 -10.76 34.39 8.93
CA VAL A 101 -10.91 33.03 8.40
C VAL A 101 -11.16 33.10 6.90
N ASP A 102 -10.47 32.25 6.14
CA ASP A 102 -10.73 32.10 4.70
C ASP A 102 -12.06 31.35 4.49
N LEU A 103 -13.15 32.11 4.34
CA LEU A 103 -14.49 31.59 4.15
C LEU A 103 -14.76 31.38 2.66
N ASN A 104 -15.07 30.14 2.27
CA ASN A 104 -15.63 29.83 0.95
C ASN A 104 -17.10 30.27 0.79
N MET A 105 -17.59 31.18 1.64
CA MET A 105 -18.95 31.72 1.64
C MET A 105 -18.99 33.15 2.18
N ASP A 106 -20.08 33.86 1.92
CA ASP A 106 -20.28 35.20 2.46
C ASP A 106 -20.41 35.21 4.00
N LYS A 107 -19.94 36.29 4.64
CA LYS A 107 -19.92 36.43 6.11
C LYS A 107 -21.32 36.41 6.73
N GLU A 108 -22.32 37.02 6.08
CA GLU A 108 -23.70 36.97 6.57
C GLU A 108 -24.25 35.54 6.49
N MET A 109 -23.96 34.82 5.40
CA MET A 109 -24.36 33.42 5.24
C MET A 109 -23.68 32.51 6.27
N ALA A 110 -22.39 32.72 6.56
CA ALA A 110 -21.68 31.99 7.60
C ALA A 110 -22.27 32.26 8.99
N ARG A 111 -22.57 33.52 9.31
CA ARG A 111 -23.21 33.91 10.57
C ARG A 111 -24.60 33.27 10.71
N ASP A 112 -25.43 33.38 9.69
CA ASP A 112 -26.79 32.83 9.69
C ASP A 112 -26.77 31.31 9.86
N PHE A 113 -25.83 30.63 9.20
CA PHE A 113 -25.60 29.19 9.36
C PHE A 113 -25.22 28.83 10.80
N LEU A 114 -24.23 29.50 11.39
CA LEU A 114 -23.78 29.21 12.76
C LEU A 114 -24.90 29.40 13.79
N ILE A 115 -25.79 30.37 13.56
CA ILE A 115 -26.99 30.62 14.39
C ILE A 115 -28.06 29.57 14.13
N SER A 116 -28.37 29.26 12.86
CA SER A 116 -29.45 28.32 12.50
C SER A 116 -29.15 26.90 12.96
N GLU A 117 -27.87 26.50 12.91
CA GLU A 117 -27.37 25.23 13.41
C GLU A 117 -27.19 25.22 14.94
N GLY A 118 -27.46 26.34 15.62
CA GLY A 118 -27.38 26.44 17.09
C GLY A 118 -25.96 26.33 17.65
N LEU A 119 -24.93 26.60 16.84
CA LEU A 119 -23.52 26.51 17.23
C LEU A 119 -23.09 27.75 18.02
N ILE A 120 -23.65 28.90 17.70
CA ILE A 120 -23.49 30.15 18.43
C ILE A 120 -24.85 30.75 18.76
N GLU A 121 -24.91 31.55 19.82
CA GLU A 121 -26.11 32.31 20.17
C GLU A 121 -25.77 33.76 20.50
N LYS A 122 -26.77 34.65 20.40
CA LYS A 122 -26.60 36.04 20.79
C LYS A 122 -26.47 36.16 22.31
N GLY A 123 -25.37 36.76 22.74
CA GLY A 123 -25.11 37.12 24.13
C GLY A 123 -23.63 37.03 24.46
N GLY A 124 -23.23 37.62 25.59
CA GLY A 124 -22.19 36.97 26.39
C GLY A 124 -20.74 37.47 26.35
N LEU A 125 -20.43 38.71 25.97
CA LEU A 125 -19.20 39.32 26.51
C LEU A 125 -19.44 39.74 27.97
N ASN A 126 -18.53 39.36 28.88
CA ASN A 126 -18.65 39.71 30.30
C ASN A 126 -18.64 41.24 30.47
N ASN A 127 -19.81 41.83 30.73
CA ASN A 127 -20.00 43.27 30.93
C ASN A 127 -19.00 43.90 31.90
N ARG A 128 -18.51 43.14 32.89
CA ARG A 128 -17.50 43.59 33.85
C ARG A 128 -16.10 43.67 33.22
N LYS A 129 -15.72 42.70 32.39
CA LYS A 129 -14.45 42.72 31.62
C LYS A 129 -14.49 43.85 30.59
N MET A 130 -15.57 43.99 29.81
CA MET A 130 -15.69 45.06 28.79
C MET A 130 -15.65 46.46 29.42
N ARG A 131 -16.35 46.67 30.53
CA ARG A 131 -16.24 47.92 31.30
C ARG A 131 -14.82 48.20 31.77
N LYS A 132 -14.00 47.18 32.04
CA LYS A 132 -12.59 47.33 32.42
C LYS A 132 -11.72 47.68 31.22
N PHE A 133 -11.99 47.11 30.04
CA PHE A 133 -11.31 47.41 28.79
C PHE A 133 -11.55 48.86 28.35
N TYR A 134 -12.80 49.27 28.15
CA TYR A 134 -13.14 50.64 27.72
C TYR A 134 -12.83 51.74 28.75
N LYS A 135 -12.51 51.37 30.00
CA LYS A 135 -11.99 52.35 30.98
C LYS A 135 -10.65 52.93 30.56
N ASN A 136 -9.85 52.16 29.82
CA ASN A 136 -8.52 52.55 29.35
C ASN A 136 -8.57 53.58 28.21
N TYR A 137 -9.70 53.65 27.48
CA TYR A 137 -9.89 54.58 26.37
C TYR A 137 -10.19 55.99 26.89
N ASP A 138 -9.72 57.03 26.21
CA ASP A 138 -10.09 58.40 26.47
C ASP A 138 -11.49 58.74 25.93
N LYS A 139 -11.95 59.97 26.18
CA LYS A 139 -13.31 60.37 25.79
C LYS A 139 -13.47 60.59 24.28
N SER A 140 -12.39 60.87 23.56
CA SER A 140 -12.39 60.99 22.10
C SER A 140 -12.49 59.61 21.48
N GLU A 141 -11.63 58.69 21.89
CA GLU A 141 -11.58 57.31 21.39
C GLU A 141 -12.94 56.60 21.58
N LEU A 142 -13.58 56.78 22.74
CA LEU A 142 -14.93 56.23 22.98
C LEU A 142 -16.01 56.82 22.09
N LYS A 143 -15.87 58.09 21.66
CA LYS A 143 -16.83 58.72 20.75
C LYS A 143 -16.62 58.27 19.32
N ASP A 144 -15.37 58.10 18.92
CA ASP A 144 -15.00 57.59 17.61
C ASP A 144 -15.57 56.17 17.46
N GLU A 145 -15.40 55.33 18.48
CA GLU A 145 -15.99 53.98 18.53
C GLU A 145 -17.52 54.00 18.45
N LEU A 146 -18.18 54.86 19.24
CA LEU A 146 -19.65 55.00 19.19
C LEU A 146 -20.12 55.48 17.81
N ALA A 147 -19.35 56.31 17.12
CA ALA A 147 -19.70 56.81 15.80
C ALA A 147 -19.59 55.72 14.72
N LEU A 148 -18.66 54.77 14.85
CA LEU A 148 -18.54 53.61 13.95
C LEU A 148 -19.81 52.74 13.95
N HIS A 149 -20.57 52.76 15.04
CA HIS A 149 -21.80 51.99 15.22
C HIS A 149 -23.08 52.85 15.16
N ASP A 150 -22.99 54.08 14.64
CA ASP A 150 -24.12 55.03 14.56
C ASP A 150 -24.78 55.34 15.92
N LEU A 151 -24.03 55.24 17.02
CA LEU A 151 -24.51 55.49 18.37
C LEU A 151 -24.27 56.93 18.82
N SER A 152 -25.10 57.40 19.76
CA SER A 152 -24.97 58.75 20.32
C SER A 152 -23.66 58.96 21.08
N THR A 153 -22.85 59.89 20.57
CA THR A 153 -21.55 60.32 21.13
C THR A 153 -21.66 61.36 22.26
N ARG A 154 -22.89 61.69 22.68
CA ARG A 154 -23.15 62.63 23.78
C ARG A 154 -23.15 61.93 25.14
N GLY A 155 -22.53 62.56 26.13
CA GLY A 155 -22.58 62.13 27.52
C GLY A 155 -21.28 62.24 28.31
N SER A 156 -21.32 61.76 29.54
CA SER A 156 -20.14 61.55 30.39
C SER A 156 -19.34 60.32 29.90
N LYS A 157 -18.04 60.22 30.23
CA LYS A 157 -17.21 59.04 29.86
C LYS A 157 -17.86 57.72 30.32
N SER A 158 -18.49 57.71 31.50
CA SER A 158 -19.19 56.52 32.01
C SER A 158 -20.46 56.18 31.24
N GLU A 159 -21.17 57.17 30.70
CA GLU A 159 -22.34 56.95 29.84
C GLU A 159 -21.92 56.39 28.49
N LEU A 160 -20.83 56.90 27.90
CA LEU A 160 -20.28 56.38 26.64
C LEU A 160 -19.86 54.91 26.78
N ILE A 161 -19.09 54.58 27.82
CA ILE A 161 -18.70 53.19 28.13
C ILE A 161 -19.94 52.30 28.32
N SER A 162 -20.95 52.78 29.06
CA SER A 162 -22.16 51.96 29.30
C SER A 162 -22.95 51.72 28.02
N ARG A 163 -22.91 52.66 27.06
CA ARG A 163 -23.59 52.56 25.78
C ARG A 163 -22.85 51.59 24.84
N LEU A 164 -21.53 51.66 24.77
CA LEU A 164 -20.70 50.68 24.05
C LEU A 164 -20.87 49.28 24.64
N VAL A 165 -20.71 49.12 25.96
CA VAL A 165 -20.88 47.82 26.62
C VAL A 165 -22.27 47.22 26.37
N LYS A 166 -23.31 48.05 26.37
CA LYS A 166 -24.67 47.60 26.04
C LYS A 166 -24.77 47.15 24.58
N TYR A 167 -24.30 47.98 23.65
CA TYR A 167 -24.29 47.66 22.22
C TYR A 167 -23.51 46.38 21.92
N GLU A 168 -22.29 46.26 22.42
CA GLU A 168 -21.46 45.06 22.29
C GLU A 168 -22.15 43.84 22.90
N SER A 169 -22.76 43.97 24.09
CA SER A 169 -23.46 42.83 24.71
C SER A 169 -24.70 42.37 23.96
N GLU A 170 -25.35 43.27 23.22
CA GLU A 170 -26.54 42.99 22.40
C GLU A 170 -26.16 42.45 21.01
N ASN A 171 -24.91 42.65 20.57
CA ASN A 171 -24.39 42.25 19.26
C ASN A 171 -23.25 41.23 19.33
N SER A 172 -22.85 40.79 20.53
CA SER A 172 -21.85 39.74 20.71
C SER A 172 -22.47 38.34 20.54
N TYR A 173 -21.63 37.40 20.15
CA TYR A 173 -21.98 35.99 20.05
C TYR A 173 -21.13 35.19 21.03
N VAL A 174 -21.73 34.16 21.61
CA VAL A 174 -21.02 33.12 22.36
C VAL A 174 -21.26 31.78 21.72
N VAL A 175 -20.29 30.89 21.87
CA VAL A 175 -20.41 29.50 21.46
C VAL A 175 -21.34 28.79 22.44
N THR A 176 -22.34 28.07 21.92
CA THR A 176 -23.26 27.28 22.74
C THR A 176 -22.58 26.00 23.24
N GLU A 177 -23.19 25.31 24.22
CA GLU A 177 -22.73 23.98 24.64
C GLU A 177 -22.73 22.98 23.46
N TYR A 178 -23.74 23.06 22.59
CA TYR A 178 -23.82 22.26 21.37
C TYR A 178 -22.72 22.64 20.35
N GLY A 179 -22.43 23.93 20.20
CA GLY A 179 -21.32 24.43 19.40
C GLY A 179 -19.98 23.87 19.89
N MET A 180 -19.72 23.91 21.20
CA MET A 180 -18.52 23.32 21.80
C MET A 180 -18.43 21.82 21.57
N TYR A 181 -19.54 21.09 21.70
CA TYR A 181 -19.59 19.66 21.40
C TYR A 181 -19.22 19.38 19.93
N ARG A 182 -19.75 20.17 18.99
CA ARG A 182 -19.43 20.06 17.56
C ARG A 182 -17.98 20.46 17.26
N PHE A 183 -17.43 21.47 17.95
CA PHE A 183 -16.01 21.84 17.88
C PHE A 183 -15.10 20.69 18.30
N MET A 184 -15.40 20.06 19.44
CA MET A 184 -14.66 18.87 19.90
C MET A 184 -14.78 17.72 18.90
N GLY A 185 -15.95 17.54 18.28
CA GLY A 185 -16.19 16.58 17.21
C GLY A 185 -15.49 16.88 15.88
N VAL A 186 -14.98 18.10 15.68
CA VAL A 186 -14.20 18.48 14.49
C VAL A 186 -12.70 18.49 14.77
N ASN A 187 -12.30 18.73 16.02
CA ASN A 187 -10.89 18.78 16.42
C ASN A 187 -10.17 17.46 16.13
N TRP A 188 -10.82 16.33 16.39
CA TRP A 188 -10.22 15.03 16.10
C TRP A 188 -10.13 14.74 14.59
N VAL A 189 -11.05 15.28 13.78
CA VAL A 189 -11.00 15.18 12.31
C VAL A 189 -9.84 16.02 11.75
N ALA A 190 -9.61 17.21 12.30
CA ALA A 190 -8.45 18.03 11.94
C ALA A 190 -7.14 17.34 12.34
N PHE A 191 -7.09 16.76 13.54
CA PHE A 191 -5.96 15.96 14.00
C PHE A 191 -5.71 14.75 13.10
N TYR A 192 -6.76 14.00 12.75
CA TYR A 192 -6.69 12.88 11.82
C TYR A 192 -6.13 13.32 10.46
N ASN A 193 -6.67 14.39 9.85
CA ASN A 193 -6.18 14.86 8.55
C ASN A 193 -4.71 15.33 8.59
N THR A 194 -4.21 15.69 9.76
CA THR A 194 -2.83 16.16 9.94
C THR A 194 -1.87 15.00 10.18
N CYS A 195 -2.30 14.00 10.94
CA CYS A 195 -1.41 13.00 11.53
C CYS A 195 -1.68 11.56 11.10
N LEU A 196 -2.85 11.27 10.54
CA LEU A 196 -3.35 9.91 10.30
C LEU A 196 -3.92 9.72 8.89
N ASP A 197 -3.65 10.62 7.95
CA ASP A 197 -4.25 10.58 6.60
C ASP A 197 -3.80 9.35 5.76
N TYR A 198 -2.77 8.64 6.23
CA TYR A 198 -2.33 7.36 5.70
C TYR A 198 -3.30 6.20 5.99
N PHE A 199 -4.19 6.36 6.97
CA PHE A 199 -5.15 5.33 7.39
C PHE A 199 -6.55 5.61 6.85
N ASP A 200 -7.41 4.60 6.76
CA ASP A 200 -8.80 4.79 6.37
C ASP A 200 -9.58 5.59 7.43
N PHE A 201 -10.32 6.62 7.00
CA PHE A 201 -11.04 7.50 7.92
C PHE A 201 -12.17 6.77 8.64
N ASP A 202 -12.92 5.94 7.92
CA ASP A 202 -14.07 5.24 8.50
C ASP A 202 -13.58 4.20 9.52
N ASP A 203 -12.45 3.52 9.26
CA ASP A 203 -11.80 2.62 10.22
C ASP A 203 -11.39 3.36 11.51
N PHE A 204 -10.74 4.53 11.38
CA PHE A 204 -10.36 5.32 12.55
C PHE A 204 -11.58 5.91 13.30
N GLU A 205 -12.60 6.37 12.59
CA GLU A 205 -13.85 6.88 13.19
C GLU A 205 -14.57 5.78 14.00
N ASN A 206 -14.62 4.56 13.45
CA ASN A 206 -15.15 3.41 14.16
C ASN A 206 -14.31 3.08 15.41
N TYR A 207 -12.98 3.12 15.29
CA TYR A 207 -12.09 2.92 16.44
C TYR A 207 -12.33 3.93 17.56
N MET A 208 -12.43 5.23 17.21
CA MET A 208 -12.73 6.31 18.15
C MET A 208 -14.07 6.12 18.87
N THR A 209 -15.05 5.52 18.18
CA THR A 209 -16.38 5.23 18.74
C THR A 209 -16.36 4.06 19.72
N GLU A 210 -15.54 3.04 19.44
CA GLU A 210 -15.42 1.84 20.26
C GLU A 210 -14.50 2.05 21.47
N TYR A 211 -13.45 2.84 21.31
CA TYR A 211 -12.38 3.06 22.29
C TYR A 211 -12.21 4.55 22.57
N ASP A 212 -12.97 5.09 23.52
CA ASP A 212 -12.86 6.49 23.95
C ASP A 212 -12.04 6.61 25.24
N THR A 213 -10.78 7.02 25.11
CA THR A 213 -9.92 7.38 26.26
C THR A 213 -10.18 8.81 26.76
N GLY A 214 -11.01 9.59 26.07
CA GLY A 214 -11.21 11.02 26.29
C GLY A 214 -10.13 11.90 25.66
N SER A 215 -9.19 11.31 24.91
CA SER A 215 -8.03 11.98 24.30
C SER A 215 -7.83 11.48 22.87
N VAL A 216 -7.98 12.37 21.89
CA VAL A 216 -7.73 12.03 20.47
C VAL A 216 -6.29 11.55 20.27
N VAL A 217 -5.34 12.14 20.99
CA VAL A 217 -3.93 11.79 20.90
C VAL A 217 -3.70 10.37 21.40
N ASP A 218 -4.21 10.03 22.59
CA ASP A 218 -4.02 8.70 23.17
C ASP A 218 -4.72 7.62 22.33
N ASN A 219 -5.93 7.91 21.83
CA ASN A 219 -6.61 7.03 20.89
C ASN A 219 -5.81 6.83 19.60
N SER A 220 -5.23 7.89 19.04
CA SER A 220 -4.41 7.81 17.83
C SER A 220 -3.15 6.98 18.05
N LEU A 221 -2.47 7.15 19.20
CA LEU A 221 -1.30 6.36 19.57
C LEU A 221 -1.64 4.88 19.73
N ASN A 222 -2.74 4.56 20.41
CA ASN A 222 -3.21 3.18 20.57
C ASN A 222 -3.60 2.54 19.23
N TYR A 223 -4.31 3.29 18.39
CA TYR A 223 -4.68 2.87 17.05
C TYR A 223 -3.44 2.54 16.20
N ILE A 224 -2.43 3.43 16.20
CA ILE A 224 -1.18 3.19 15.48
C ILE A 224 -0.42 1.99 16.06
N ASP A 225 -0.36 1.82 17.39
CA ASP A 225 0.31 0.67 18.02
C ASP A 225 -0.33 -0.67 17.58
N GLU A 226 -1.66 -0.72 17.45
CA GLU A 226 -2.34 -1.88 16.86
C GLU A 226 -1.97 -2.10 15.39
N HIS A 227 -1.84 -1.04 14.60
CA HIS A 227 -1.40 -1.12 13.20
C HIS A 227 0.06 -1.54 13.06
N ILE A 228 0.96 -1.13 13.96
CA ILE A 228 2.35 -1.59 13.99
C ILE A 228 2.39 -3.09 14.28
N LYS A 229 1.66 -3.56 15.29
CA LYS A 229 1.56 -4.99 15.63
C LYS A 229 1.05 -5.81 14.45
N LYS A 230 -0.02 -5.34 13.79
CA LYS A 230 -0.55 -5.96 12.57
C LYS A 230 0.47 -5.91 11.43
N GLY A 231 1.16 -4.79 11.24
CA GLY A 231 2.18 -4.63 10.19
C GLY A 231 3.33 -5.63 10.32
N TYR A 232 3.81 -5.89 11.53
CA TYR A 232 4.80 -6.95 11.76
C TYR A 232 4.22 -8.36 11.59
N ALA A 233 3.00 -8.61 12.07
CA ALA A 233 2.34 -9.91 11.96
C ALA A 233 2.06 -10.30 10.50
N ASP A 234 1.53 -9.35 9.73
CA ASP A 234 1.14 -9.52 8.33
C ASP A 234 2.32 -9.34 7.36
N LYS A 235 3.47 -8.86 7.87
CA LYS A 235 4.64 -8.47 7.07
C LYS A 235 4.27 -7.41 6.03
N ASP A 236 3.59 -6.37 6.48
CA ASP A 236 3.14 -5.27 5.65
C ASP A 236 4.11 -4.09 5.78
N PHE A 237 4.89 -3.85 4.71
CA PHE A 237 5.85 -2.75 4.68
C PHE A 237 5.18 -1.39 4.78
N ASN A 238 4.11 -1.18 4.00
CA ASN A 238 3.45 0.12 3.87
C ASN A 238 2.77 0.50 5.18
N ARG A 239 2.06 -0.45 5.81
CA ARG A 239 1.45 -0.21 7.13
C ARG A 239 2.48 0.21 8.18
N LEU A 240 3.66 -0.41 8.21
CA LEU A 240 4.73 -0.01 9.14
C LEU A 240 5.30 1.37 8.81
N HIS A 241 5.53 1.66 7.53
CA HIS A 241 6.00 2.96 7.07
C HIS A 241 5.02 4.08 7.44
N ASP A 242 3.74 3.86 7.17
CA ASP A 242 2.66 4.81 7.41
C ASP A 242 2.41 5.02 8.90
N SER A 243 2.54 3.96 9.70
CA SER A 243 2.49 4.04 11.16
C SER A 243 3.61 4.90 11.73
N PHE A 244 4.86 4.69 11.32
CA PHE A 244 5.98 5.51 11.81
C PHE A 244 5.89 6.96 11.31
N SER A 245 5.42 7.17 10.07
CA SER A 245 5.16 8.51 9.53
C SER A 245 4.11 9.25 10.36
N SER A 246 3.03 8.56 10.72
CA SER A 246 1.96 9.11 11.56
C SER A 246 2.45 9.42 12.98
N LEU A 247 3.25 8.54 13.60
CA LEU A 247 3.87 8.82 14.90
C LEU A 247 4.77 10.06 14.84
N ALA A 248 5.59 10.22 13.80
CA ALA A 248 6.42 11.41 13.64
C ALA A 248 5.57 12.69 13.58
N LEU A 249 4.48 12.69 12.81
CA LEU A 249 3.55 13.82 12.71
C LEU A 249 2.84 14.14 14.04
N ILE A 250 2.38 13.11 14.77
CA ILE A 250 1.79 13.29 16.11
C ILE A 250 2.81 13.94 17.05
N HIS A 251 4.04 13.44 17.09
CA HIS A 251 5.07 13.97 17.96
C HIS A 251 5.47 15.41 17.59
N ILE A 252 5.50 15.76 16.30
CA ILE A 252 5.68 17.16 15.85
C ILE A 252 4.52 18.04 16.34
N ASN A 253 3.27 17.56 16.22
CA ASN A 253 2.09 18.30 16.68
C ASN A 253 2.08 18.56 18.19
N LEU A 254 2.76 17.70 18.96
CA LEU A 254 2.92 17.79 20.41
C LEU A 254 4.21 18.51 20.84
N ASP A 255 4.95 19.13 19.91
CA ASP A 255 6.27 19.75 20.14
C ASP A 255 7.31 18.78 20.74
N ASN A 256 7.13 17.47 20.53
CA ASN A 256 8.03 16.42 20.99
C ASN A 256 8.98 15.99 19.85
N PHE A 257 9.91 16.87 19.53
CA PHE A 257 10.77 16.72 18.35
C PHE A 257 11.76 15.54 18.43
N GLU A 258 12.14 15.09 19.63
CA GLU A 258 13.07 13.95 19.80
C GLU A 258 12.40 12.63 19.43
N ASP A 259 11.15 12.41 19.87
CA ASP A 259 10.38 11.23 19.48
C ASP A 259 9.96 11.29 18.00
N ALA A 260 9.73 12.50 17.45
CA ALA A 260 9.52 12.67 16.02
C ALA A 260 10.77 12.23 15.22
N LEU A 261 11.95 12.69 15.65
CA LEU A 261 13.23 12.29 15.05
C LEU A 261 13.46 10.78 15.17
N PHE A 262 13.13 10.19 16.31
CA PHE A 262 13.23 8.74 16.50
C PHE A 262 12.41 7.96 15.46
N ASN A 263 11.18 8.40 15.17
CA ASN A 263 10.33 7.78 14.16
C ASN A 263 10.83 8.03 12.73
N GLU A 264 11.35 9.22 12.41
CA GLU A 264 11.99 9.50 11.11
C GLU A 264 13.22 8.60 10.85
N LEU A 265 14.01 8.31 11.90
CA LEU A 265 15.12 7.36 11.82
C LEU A 265 14.60 5.93 11.60
N LYS A 266 13.48 5.54 12.24
CA LYS A 266 12.84 4.24 11.97
C LYS A 266 12.37 4.12 10.52
N ILE A 267 11.79 5.18 9.94
CA ILE A 267 11.41 5.23 8.52
C ILE A 267 12.66 5.01 7.64
N PHE A 268 13.74 5.75 7.89
CA PHE A 268 14.98 5.61 7.13
C PHE A 268 15.53 4.17 7.17
N ILE A 269 15.54 3.57 8.37
CA ILE A 269 16.02 2.20 8.60
C ILE A 269 15.11 1.18 7.92
N LEU A 270 13.79 1.33 8.05
CA LEU A 270 12.79 0.48 7.40
C LEU A 270 12.98 0.52 5.89
N ARG A 271 13.15 1.71 5.31
CA ARG A 271 13.31 1.87 3.85
C ARG A 271 14.63 1.33 3.29
N LEU A 272 15.70 1.30 4.08
CA LEU A 272 16.91 0.59 3.69
C LEU A 272 16.80 -0.94 3.81
N ASN A 273 15.73 -1.43 4.44
CA ASN A 273 15.49 -2.85 4.67
C ASN A 273 14.05 -3.24 4.29
N PRO A 274 13.63 -3.07 3.02
CA PRO A 274 12.26 -3.37 2.56
C PRO A 274 12.02 -4.87 2.42
N VAL A 275 12.24 -5.64 3.49
CA VAL A 275 12.22 -7.11 3.48
C VAL A 275 10.82 -7.72 3.31
N PHE A 276 9.81 -6.87 3.39
CA PHE A 276 8.40 -7.18 3.27
C PHE A 276 7.80 -6.78 1.92
N LEU A 277 8.52 -5.99 1.11
CA LEU A 277 8.09 -5.69 -0.26
C LEU A 277 8.30 -6.90 -1.16
N ASP A 278 7.38 -7.09 -2.09
CA ASP A 278 7.50 -8.09 -3.13
C ASP A 278 8.44 -7.63 -4.27
N ASN A 279 8.67 -8.53 -5.24
CA ASN A 279 9.59 -8.24 -6.34
C ASN A 279 9.07 -7.17 -7.31
N ASP A 280 7.76 -7.02 -7.44
CA ASP A 280 7.16 -6.02 -8.32
C ASP A 280 7.24 -4.64 -7.67
N GLU A 281 6.94 -4.54 -6.37
CA GLU A 281 7.12 -3.32 -5.57
C GLU A 281 8.59 -2.86 -5.53
N LEU A 282 9.55 -3.79 -5.59
CA LEU A 282 10.99 -3.48 -5.60
C LEU A 282 11.52 -2.93 -6.92
N LYS A 283 10.79 -3.02 -8.05
CA LYS A 283 11.29 -2.62 -9.37
C LYS A 283 11.65 -1.14 -9.45
N ASP A 284 10.78 -0.30 -8.91
CA ASP A 284 10.89 1.16 -8.93
C ASP A 284 11.16 1.74 -7.53
N TYR A 285 11.57 0.88 -6.61
CA TYR A 285 11.74 1.25 -5.21
C TYR A 285 12.95 2.16 -5.00
N VAL A 286 12.72 3.28 -4.31
CA VAL A 286 13.76 4.25 -3.94
C VAL A 286 14.08 4.12 -2.45
N PRO A 287 15.28 3.61 -2.09
CA PRO A 287 15.63 3.32 -0.70
C PRO A 287 15.74 4.55 0.19
N ILE A 288 16.41 5.59 -0.28
CA ILE A 288 16.60 6.83 0.47
C ILE A 288 15.74 7.91 -0.15
N HIS A 289 14.82 8.49 0.63
CA HIS A 289 13.94 9.56 0.18
C HIS A 289 14.46 10.91 0.67
N TYR A 290 14.49 11.92 -0.20
CA TYR A 290 14.97 13.27 0.14
C TYR A 290 14.20 13.89 1.31
N SER A 291 12.88 13.75 1.32
CA SER A 291 12.03 14.31 2.39
C SER A 291 12.34 13.75 3.77
N ASN A 292 12.52 12.43 3.89
CA ASN A 292 12.88 11.78 5.15
C ASN A 292 14.27 12.24 5.64
N VAL A 293 15.26 12.36 4.75
CA VAL A 293 16.59 12.88 5.12
C VAL A 293 16.51 14.34 5.58
N ASN A 294 15.74 15.18 4.88
CA ASN A 294 15.52 16.57 5.26
C ASN A 294 14.80 16.69 6.61
N ASN A 295 13.80 15.85 6.89
CA ASN A 295 13.13 15.82 8.19
C ASN A 295 14.11 15.47 9.31
N ILE A 296 14.96 14.45 9.11
CA ILE A 296 16.01 14.05 10.06
C ILE A 296 16.97 15.21 10.32
N GLU A 297 17.43 15.90 9.27
CA GLU A 297 18.36 17.04 9.40
C GLU A 297 17.74 18.19 10.21
N VAL A 298 16.51 18.60 9.86
CA VAL A 298 15.79 19.68 10.54
C VAL A 298 15.52 19.34 12.01
N LEU A 299 15.01 18.14 12.29
CA LEU A 299 14.71 17.72 13.65
C LEU A 299 15.98 17.55 14.49
N SER A 300 17.07 17.02 13.90
CA SER A 300 18.36 16.93 14.60
C SER A 300 18.89 18.31 15.01
N ALA A 301 18.71 19.33 14.17
CA ALA A 301 19.08 20.70 14.48
C ALA A 301 18.17 21.33 15.56
N LEU A 302 16.85 21.08 15.49
CA LEU A 302 15.89 21.58 16.49
C LEU A 302 16.12 20.99 17.88
N CYS A 303 16.49 19.72 17.95
CA CYS A 303 16.73 18.99 19.20
C CYS A 303 18.14 19.20 19.78
N GLU A 304 19.03 19.90 19.09
CA GLU A 304 20.45 20.04 19.48
C GLU A 304 21.13 18.68 19.76
N ILE A 305 20.85 17.66 18.94
CA ILE A 305 21.34 16.29 19.17
C ILE A 305 22.85 16.21 18.95
N ASP A 306 23.59 16.03 20.06
CA ASP A 306 25.04 15.86 20.04
C ASP A 306 25.51 14.49 19.48
N ASP A 307 24.68 13.44 19.63
CA ASP A 307 25.03 12.07 19.25
C ASP A 307 23.89 11.36 18.50
N LEU A 308 23.71 11.77 17.24
CA LEU A 308 22.72 11.17 16.33
C LEU A 308 22.95 9.65 16.15
N LYS A 309 24.19 9.18 16.31
CA LYS A 309 24.54 7.76 16.18
C LYS A 309 23.90 6.91 17.27
N ASN A 310 23.84 7.40 18.51
CA ASN A 310 23.19 6.68 19.59
C ASN A 310 21.68 6.60 19.36
N LEU A 311 21.04 7.71 18.97
CA LEU A 311 19.61 7.70 18.68
C LEU A 311 19.28 6.79 17.50
N PHE A 312 20.06 6.84 16.42
CA PHE A 312 19.96 5.91 15.30
C PHE A 312 20.11 4.44 15.73
N THR A 313 21.03 4.17 16.66
CA THR A 313 21.26 2.82 17.17
C THR A 313 20.05 2.31 17.95
N SER A 314 19.46 3.15 18.80
CA SER A 314 18.21 2.81 19.51
C SER A 314 17.06 2.56 18.54
N ALA A 315 16.88 3.43 17.53
CA ALA A 315 15.86 3.24 16.49
C ALA A 315 16.07 1.94 15.69
N TRP A 316 17.32 1.57 15.41
CA TRP A 316 17.65 0.32 14.72
C TRP A 316 17.28 -0.93 15.54
N ASP A 317 17.55 -0.88 16.83
CA ASP A 317 17.32 -2.00 17.74
C ASP A 317 15.82 -2.14 18.08
N ASP A 318 15.02 -1.08 17.92
CA ASP A 318 13.56 -1.06 18.05
C ASP A 318 12.81 -1.74 16.88
N ILE A 319 13.43 -1.88 15.71
CA ILE A 319 12.85 -2.62 14.58
C ILE A 319 12.85 -4.14 14.85
N GLU A 320 11.65 -4.73 14.95
CA GLU A 320 11.42 -6.07 15.49
C GLU A 320 11.81 -7.24 14.56
N TYR A 321 11.94 -7.00 13.24
CA TYR A 321 12.27 -8.09 12.32
C TYR A 321 13.79 -8.37 12.24
N LYS A 322 14.13 -9.67 12.24
CA LYS A 322 15.53 -10.14 12.30
C LYS A 322 16.29 -10.01 10.97
N LYS A 323 15.60 -10.14 9.83
CA LYS A 323 16.23 -10.12 8.50
C LYS A 323 16.42 -8.66 8.08
N LYS A 324 17.66 -8.19 7.97
CA LYS A 324 18.00 -6.84 7.48
C LYS A 324 18.91 -6.99 6.25
N LEU A 325 18.60 -6.27 5.16
CA LEU A 325 19.36 -6.33 3.90
C LEU A 325 20.68 -5.56 4.02
N THR A 326 20.67 -4.48 4.81
CA THR A 326 21.87 -3.70 5.11
C THR A 326 22.29 -3.91 6.56
N SER A 327 23.57 -3.69 6.85
CA SER A 327 24.07 -3.70 8.23
C SER A 327 23.83 -2.35 8.91
N LYS A 328 23.77 -2.34 10.25
CA LYS A 328 23.61 -1.11 11.06
C LYS A 328 24.67 -0.06 10.70
N ASP A 329 25.94 -0.48 10.61
CA ASP A 329 27.05 0.42 10.26
C ASP A 329 26.93 1.00 8.85
N ASN A 330 26.49 0.20 7.87
CA ASN A 330 26.27 0.68 6.51
C ASN A 330 25.07 1.62 6.42
N ALA A 331 23.97 1.31 7.11
CA ALA A 331 22.80 2.19 7.16
C ALA A 331 23.16 3.55 7.75
N TYR A 332 23.88 3.57 8.88
CA TYR A 332 24.33 4.82 9.48
C TYR A 332 25.29 5.59 8.57
N ARG A 333 26.19 4.88 7.86
CA ARG A 333 27.05 5.50 6.84
C ARG A 333 26.22 6.16 5.74
N TYR A 334 25.21 5.47 5.20
CA TYR A 334 24.34 6.03 4.17
C TYR A 334 23.54 7.25 4.67
N LEU A 335 23.09 7.25 5.92
CA LEU A 335 22.44 8.41 6.51
C LEU A 335 23.37 9.63 6.52
N ASN A 336 24.61 9.45 7.00
CA ASN A 336 25.59 10.54 7.02
C ASN A 336 25.94 11.01 5.60
N GLU A 337 26.15 10.10 4.67
CA GLU A 337 26.40 10.47 3.27
C GLU A 337 25.19 11.22 2.70
N ALA A 338 23.96 10.81 3.00
CA ALA A 338 22.75 11.47 2.49
C ALA A 338 22.57 12.89 3.03
N ILE A 339 22.88 13.12 4.31
CA ILE A 339 22.84 14.46 4.93
C ILE A 339 23.93 15.38 4.35
N ASN A 340 25.15 14.87 4.13
CA ASN A 340 26.28 15.70 3.72
C ASN A 340 26.39 15.90 2.21
N ASP A 341 26.13 14.86 1.43
CA ASP A 341 26.45 14.80 0.00
C ASP A 341 25.19 14.75 -0.89
N GLY A 342 24.00 14.57 -0.31
CA GLY A 342 22.72 14.48 -1.02
C GLY A 342 22.34 13.06 -1.46
N VAL A 343 21.07 12.89 -1.85
CA VAL A 343 20.42 11.57 -1.97
C VAL A 343 20.60 10.90 -3.35
N ASP A 344 20.67 11.67 -4.43
CA ASP A 344 20.55 11.15 -5.81
C ASP A 344 21.67 10.17 -6.19
N GLU A 345 22.92 10.49 -5.84
CA GLU A 345 24.05 9.61 -6.12
C GLU A 345 24.08 8.35 -5.26
N LEU A 346 23.47 8.39 -4.07
CA LEU A 346 23.51 7.28 -3.12
C LEU A 346 22.57 6.16 -3.51
N ASN A 347 21.36 6.48 -3.97
CA ASN A 347 20.41 5.47 -4.42
C ASN A 347 20.98 4.62 -5.57
N GLY A 348 21.75 5.21 -6.49
CA GLY A 348 22.45 4.47 -7.56
C GLY A 348 23.56 3.52 -7.06
N LYS A 349 24.10 3.73 -5.86
CA LYS A 349 25.16 2.92 -5.23
C LYS A 349 24.60 1.79 -4.35
N ILE A 350 23.33 1.87 -3.94
CA ILE A 350 22.64 0.88 -3.09
C ILE A 350 22.24 -0.34 -3.94
N SER A 351 23.23 -1.20 -4.18
CA SER A 351 23.12 -2.34 -5.12
C SER A 351 22.34 -3.56 -4.60
N PHE A 352 22.02 -3.63 -3.31
CA PHE A 352 21.29 -4.77 -2.70
C PHE A 352 19.76 -4.65 -2.80
N ILE A 353 19.25 -3.50 -3.26
CA ILE A 353 17.85 -3.29 -3.65
C ILE A 353 17.78 -3.36 -5.17
N LYS A 354 18.12 -4.54 -5.68
CA LYS A 354 17.71 -5.01 -6.99
C LYS A 354 16.79 -6.20 -6.72
N PRO A 355 15.69 -6.39 -7.47
CA PRO A 355 14.84 -7.56 -7.32
C PRO A 355 15.76 -8.78 -7.22
N VAL A 356 15.59 -9.58 -6.16
CA VAL A 356 16.35 -10.81 -6.06
C VAL A 356 15.87 -11.65 -7.23
N GLU A 357 16.68 -11.73 -8.29
CA GLU A 357 16.39 -12.59 -9.44
C GLU A 357 16.19 -14.00 -8.89
N ASP A 358 14.93 -14.42 -8.76
CA ASP A 358 14.60 -15.76 -8.36
C ASP A 358 15.13 -16.66 -9.46
N LYS A 359 16.26 -17.33 -9.17
CA LYS A 359 16.90 -18.26 -10.11
C LYS A 359 15.93 -19.31 -10.62
N VAL A 360 14.85 -19.61 -9.88
CA VAL A 360 13.78 -20.48 -10.36
C VAL A 360 12.98 -19.76 -11.43
N LYS A 361 12.53 -18.52 -11.18
CA LYS A 361 11.72 -17.74 -12.11
C LYS A 361 12.45 -17.41 -13.41
N LEU A 362 13.74 -17.06 -13.33
CA LEU A 362 14.57 -16.86 -14.52
C LEU A 362 14.61 -18.14 -15.37
N ARG A 363 14.88 -19.29 -14.74
CA ARG A 363 14.91 -20.59 -15.43
C ARG A 363 13.53 -21.02 -15.94
N GLU A 364 12.45 -20.66 -15.24
CA GLU A 364 11.08 -20.88 -15.70
C GLU A 364 10.81 -20.11 -16.98
N ASN A 365 11.13 -18.80 -17.00
CA ASN A 365 10.95 -17.94 -18.16
C ASN A 365 11.79 -18.41 -19.35
N GLU A 366 13.06 -18.78 -19.12
CA GLU A 366 13.91 -19.36 -20.17
C GLU A 366 13.31 -20.65 -20.74
N LEU A 367 12.74 -21.54 -19.91
CA LEU A 367 12.05 -22.74 -20.40
C LEU A 367 10.80 -22.41 -21.21
N ILE A 368 10.01 -21.43 -20.76
CA ILE A 368 8.81 -20.99 -21.48
C ILE A 368 9.21 -20.44 -22.84
N GLU A 369 10.24 -19.61 -22.93
CA GLU A 369 10.74 -19.05 -24.19
C GLU A 369 11.27 -20.14 -25.13
N MET A 370 12.10 -21.06 -24.62
CA MET A 370 12.65 -22.17 -25.39
C MET A 370 11.56 -23.09 -25.97
N THR A 371 10.59 -23.47 -25.14
CA THR A 371 9.48 -24.34 -25.56
C THR A 371 8.50 -23.61 -26.48
N SER A 372 8.20 -22.33 -26.20
CA SER A 372 7.39 -21.48 -27.07
C SER A 372 7.97 -21.36 -28.46
N SER A 373 9.28 -21.10 -28.56
CA SER A 373 9.98 -20.98 -29.84
C SER A 373 9.91 -22.28 -30.66
N PHE A 374 9.99 -23.44 -29.99
CA PHE A 374 9.80 -24.73 -30.66
C PHE A 374 8.35 -24.90 -31.15
N CYS A 375 7.37 -24.61 -30.29
CA CYS A 375 5.96 -24.77 -30.64
C CYS A 375 5.57 -23.86 -31.81
N GLN A 376 5.97 -22.60 -31.81
CA GLN A 376 5.72 -21.66 -32.91
C GLN A 376 6.35 -22.13 -34.24
N LYS A 377 7.47 -22.85 -34.19
CA LYS A 377 8.19 -23.29 -35.38
C LYS A 377 7.69 -24.62 -35.93
N PHE A 378 7.28 -25.56 -35.07
CA PHE A 378 7.02 -26.95 -35.45
C PHE A 378 5.63 -27.48 -35.06
N LEU A 379 4.93 -26.81 -34.15
CA LEU A 379 3.65 -27.24 -33.60
C LEU A 379 2.61 -26.11 -33.78
N ASP A 380 1.85 -25.82 -32.73
CA ASP A 380 0.80 -24.82 -32.69
C ASP A 380 0.73 -24.12 -31.31
N ASP A 381 -0.18 -23.15 -31.21
CA ASP A 381 -0.41 -22.37 -29.99
C ASP A 381 -0.95 -23.23 -28.84
N GLU A 382 -1.67 -24.32 -29.13
CA GLU A 382 -2.18 -25.23 -28.10
C GLU A 382 -1.04 -25.95 -27.39
N TYR A 383 -0.06 -26.47 -28.14
CA TYR A 383 1.15 -27.04 -27.54
C TYR A 383 2.00 -26.00 -26.81
N GLN A 384 2.02 -24.74 -27.25
CA GLN A 384 2.68 -23.66 -26.52
C GLN A 384 2.03 -23.45 -25.14
N GLN A 385 0.70 -23.34 -25.11
CA GLN A 385 -0.07 -23.18 -23.87
C GLN A 385 0.09 -24.38 -22.93
N LEU A 386 0.02 -25.60 -23.46
CA LEU A 386 0.25 -26.83 -22.70
C LEU A 386 1.67 -26.88 -22.12
N SER A 387 2.67 -26.42 -22.86
CA SER A 387 4.06 -26.33 -22.40
C SER A 387 4.23 -25.32 -21.27
N LYS A 388 3.71 -24.09 -21.43
CA LYS A 388 3.71 -23.04 -20.39
C LYS A 388 3.02 -23.55 -19.12
N LYS A 389 1.86 -24.20 -19.27
CA LYS A 389 1.10 -24.78 -18.15
C LYS A 389 1.89 -25.87 -17.42
N LEU A 390 2.55 -26.76 -18.17
CA LEU A 390 3.33 -27.85 -17.58
C LEU A 390 4.55 -27.31 -16.84
N ILE A 391 5.25 -26.33 -17.42
CA ILE A 391 6.39 -25.64 -16.79
C ILE A 391 5.95 -24.98 -15.49
N GLY A 392 4.87 -24.20 -15.50
CA GLY A 392 4.35 -23.57 -14.29
C GLY A 392 3.97 -24.60 -13.21
N LYS A 393 3.41 -25.76 -13.61
CA LYS A 393 3.11 -26.85 -12.65
C LYS A 393 4.37 -27.50 -12.06
N LEU A 394 5.46 -27.54 -12.81
CA LEU A 394 6.77 -27.95 -12.29
C LEU A 394 7.38 -26.88 -11.38
N ALA A 395 7.19 -25.60 -11.69
CA ALA A 395 7.69 -24.46 -10.91
C ALA A 395 7.08 -24.37 -9.52
N ARG A 396 5.83 -24.85 -9.37
CA ARG A 396 5.10 -24.91 -8.09
C ARG A 396 5.38 -26.15 -7.25
N LYS A 397 6.30 -27.04 -7.66
CA LYS A 397 6.68 -28.19 -6.82
C LYS A 397 7.57 -27.72 -5.67
N HIS A 398 7.29 -28.20 -4.45
CA HIS A 398 8.10 -27.92 -3.25
C HIS A 398 9.61 -28.05 -3.51
N ASP A 399 10.05 -29.13 -4.17
CA ASP A 399 11.38 -29.21 -4.77
C ASP A 399 11.29 -29.03 -6.29
N VAL A 400 11.51 -27.78 -6.74
CA VAL A 400 11.42 -27.42 -8.16
C VAL A 400 12.49 -28.15 -8.96
N PRO A 401 12.11 -29.08 -9.85
CA PRO A 401 13.05 -30.07 -10.34
C PRO A 401 14.02 -29.50 -11.39
N PHE A 402 13.64 -28.41 -12.08
CA PHE A 402 14.48 -27.74 -13.07
C PHE A 402 15.43 -26.71 -12.47
N LYS A 403 15.50 -26.56 -11.14
CA LYS A 403 16.57 -25.81 -10.44
C LYS A 403 17.97 -26.30 -10.83
N ARG A 404 18.09 -27.56 -11.24
CA ARG A 404 19.36 -28.20 -11.66
C ARG A 404 19.22 -28.87 -13.02
N GLY A 405 20.36 -29.08 -13.67
CA GLY A 405 20.45 -29.69 -14.99
C GLY A 405 20.37 -28.65 -16.13
N LYS A 406 20.67 -29.13 -17.35
CA LYS A 406 20.66 -28.32 -18.56
C LYS A 406 19.22 -28.01 -18.99
N LEU A 407 18.91 -26.75 -19.27
CA LEU A 407 17.56 -26.32 -19.63
C LEU A 407 17.11 -26.88 -20.98
N GLU A 408 18.06 -27.12 -21.88
CA GLU A 408 17.89 -27.83 -23.15
C GLU A 408 17.26 -29.21 -22.97
N ILE A 409 17.73 -29.97 -21.97
CA ILE A 409 17.22 -31.31 -21.67
C ILE A 409 15.82 -31.21 -21.04
N TRP A 410 15.58 -30.17 -20.24
CA TRP A 410 14.28 -29.90 -19.64
C TRP A 410 13.24 -29.50 -20.70
N ALA A 411 13.55 -28.53 -21.55
CA ALA A 411 12.69 -28.09 -22.64
C ALA A 411 12.35 -29.26 -23.60
N GLY A 412 13.37 -30.00 -24.04
CA GLY A 412 13.17 -31.21 -24.84
C GLY A 412 12.32 -32.26 -24.11
N GLY A 413 12.55 -32.50 -22.82
CA GLY A 413 11.77 -33.43 -22.01
C GLY A 413 10.30 -33.01 -21.81
N ILE A 414 10.01 -31.70 -21.71
CA ILE A 414 8.66 -31.15 -21.59
C ILE A 414 7.86 -31.40 -22.88
N ILE A 415 8.39 -30.99 -24.03
CA ILE A 415 7.75 -31.22 -25.33
C ILE A 415 7.58 -32.72 -25.58
N TYR A 416 8.59 -33.52 -25.23
CA TYR A 416 8.54 -34.98 -25.40
C TYR A 416 7.45 -35.60 -24.50
N ALA A 417 7.31 -35.17 -23.25
CA ALA A 417 6.27 -35.67 -22.35
C ALA A 417 4.85 -35.35 -22.86
N LEU A 418 4.63 -34.11 -23.32
CA LEU A 418 3.38 -33.69 -23.95
C LEU A 418 3.14 -34.45 -25.25
N GLY A 419 4.18 -34.67 -26.04
CA GLY A 419 4.09 -35.42 -27.29
C GLY A 419 3.68 -36.87 -27.08
N GLN A 420 4.20 -37.52 -26.03
CA GLN A 420 3.83 -38.89 -25.66
C GLN A 420 2.33 -38.98 -25.31
N ILE A 421 1.81 -38.09 -24.45
CA ILE A 421 0.41 -38.18 -24.01
C ILE A 421 -0.60 -37.73 -25.08
N ASN A 422 -0.15 -37.01 -26.11
CA ASN A 422 -0.95 -36.45 -27.20
C ASN A 422 -0.69 -37.06 -28.58
N PHE A 423 0.01 -38.20 -28.66
CA PHE A 423 0.29 -38.90 -29.92
C PHE A 423 1.05 -38.08 -30.98
N LEU A 424 1.85 -37.12 -30.56
CA LEU A 424 2.59 -36.21 -31.46
C LEU A 424 3.59 -36.92 -32.39
N PHE A 425 4.00 -38.13 -32.02
CA PHE A 425 4.98 -38.95 -32.75
C PHE A 425 4.33 -39.94 -33.75
N ASP A 426 3.02 -39.88 -33.91
CA ASP A 426 2.28 -40.68 -34.88
C ASP A 426 1.89 -39.79 -36.07
N ASP A 427 2.34 -40.16 -37.27
CA ASP A 427 2.17 -39.37 -38.49
C ASP A 427 0.72 -39.30 -38.98
N SER A 428 -0.19 -40.06 -38.35
CA SER A 428 -1.64 -39.94 -38.54
C SER A 428 -2.29 -38.80 -37.74
N PHE A 429 -1.55 -38.14 -36.84
CA PHE A 429 -2.02 -37.01 -36.03
C PHE A 429 -1.38 -35.70 -36.50
N ASN A 430 -2.10 -34.58 -36.35
CA ASN A 430 -1.56 -33.25 -36.60
C ASN A 430 -1.74 -32.37 -35.35
N PRO A 431 -0.71 -31.58 -34.94
CA PRO A 431 0.64 -31.53 -35.52
C PRO A 431 1.43 -32.84 -35.33
N TYR A 432 2.40 -33.09 -36.21
CA TYR A 432 3.32 -34.25 -36.16
C TYR A 432 4.77 -33.77 -36.12
N VAL A 433 5.55 -34.31 -35.18
CA VAL A 433 7.01 -34.17 -35.19
C VAL A 433 7.65 -35.48 -34.76
N THR A 434 8.90 -35.71 -35.13
CA THR A 434 9.65 -36.88 -34.64
C THR A 434 10.40 -36.58 -33.34
N PRO A 435 10.75 -37.60 -32.54
CA PRO A 435 11.68 -37.44 -31.43
C PRO A 435 13.04 -36.84 -31.86
N ASP A 436 13.47 -37.08 -33.11
CA ASP A 436 14.69 -36.47 -33.67
C ASP A 436 14.55 -34.96 -33.80
N ASP A 437 13.40 -34.46 -34.27
CA ASP A 437 13.17 -33.02 -34.46
C ASP A 437 13.28 -32.27 -33.13
N ILE A 438 12.68 -32.81 -32.06
CA ILE A 438 12.80 -32.25 -30.69
C ILE A 438 14.26 -32.24 -30.23
N CYS A 439 14.94 -33.39 -30.36
CA CYS A 439 16.31 -33.56 -29.85
C CYS A 439 17.30 -32.67 -30.60
N ASN A 440 17.17 -32.57 -31.92
CA ASN A 440 18.01 -31.72 -32.76
C ASN A 440 17.78 -30.24 -32.46
N TYR A 441 16.54 -29.81 -32.28
CA TYR A 441 16.23 -28.41 -31.97
C TYR A 441 16.85 -27.97 -30.64
N PHE A 442 16.62 -28.75 -29.58
CA PHE A 442 17.15 -28.42 -28.26
C PHE A 442 18.61 -28.86 -28.06
N SER A 443 19.27 -29.41 -29.07
CA SER A 443 20.65 -29.92 -28.96
C SER A 443 20.84 -30.91 -27.79
N CYS A 444 19.88 -31.82 -27.58
CA CYS A 444 19.93 -32.86 -26.56
C CYS A 444 19.86 -34.26 -27.18
N ASN A 445 20.29 -35.29 -26.44
CA ASN A 445 20.21 -36.67 -26.92
C ASN A 445 18.86 -37.32 -26.57
N LYS A 446 18.39 -38.25 -27.41
CA LYS A 446 17.10 -38.95 -27.25
C LYS A 446 16.91 -39.61 -25.89
N SER A 447 17.95 -40.27 -25.37
CA SER A 447 17.85 -40.99 -24.09
C SER A 447 17.67 -40.01 -22.92
N SER A 448 18.30 -38.83 -22.97
CA SER A 448 18.19 -37.78 -21.96
C SER A 448 16.81 -37.12 -22.00
N ALA A 449 16.33 -36.75 -23.19
CA ALA A 449 14.99 -36.17 -23.38
C ALA A 449 13.89 -37.17 -22.96
N SER A 450 13.97 -38.43 -23.41
CA SER A 450 12.98 -39.47 -23.09
C SER A 450 12.99 -39.87 -21.60
N ASN A 451 14.17 -39.99 -20.98
CA ASN A 451 14.25 -40.21 -19.53
C ASN A 451 13.68 -39.01 -18.75
N LYS A 452 13.97 -37.78 -19.18
CA LYS A 452 13.42 -36.57 -18.56
C LYS A 452 11.90 -36.51 -18.71
N ALA A 453 11.36 -36.84 -19.88
CA ALA A 453 9.93 -36.94 -20.12
C ALA A 453 9.26 -37.97 -19.21
N ARG A 454 9.90 -39.15 -19.03
CA ARG A 454 9.43 -40.16 -18.07
C ARG A 454 9.40 -39.63 -16.64
N ASP A 455 10.44 -38.92 -16.21
CA ASP A 455 10.50 -38.33 -14.87
C ASP A 455 9.38 -37.30 -14.67
N ILE A 456 9.15 -36.42 -15.66
CA ILE A 456 8.07 -35.42 -15.66
C ILE A 456 6.71 -36.12 -15.54
N ARG A 457 6.44 -37.13 -16.39
CA ARG A 457 5.18 -37.88 -16.34
C ARG A 457 4.97 -38.58 -15.00
N LYS A 458 6.03 -39.15 -14.39
CA LYS A 458 5.95 -39.74 -13.05
C LYS A 458 5.67 -38.68 -11.98
N LEU A 459 6.39 -37.56 -12.00
CA LEU A 459 6.28 -36.49 -11.02
C LEU A 459 4.91 -35.80 -11.01
N LEU A 460 4.31 -35.67 -12.20
CA LEU A 460 2.99 -35.07 -12.40
C LEU A 460 1.86 -36.10 -12.55
N ASN A 461 2.18 -37.40 -12.45
CA ASN A 461 1.25 -38.52 -12.66
C ASN A 461 0.48 -38.43 -14.00
N LEU A 462 1.14 -37.95 -15.06
CA LEU A 462 0.54 -37.77 -16.38
C LEU A 462 0.32 -39.13 -17.03
N LYS A 463 -0.92 -39.34 -17.48
CA LYS A 463 -1.33 -40.52 -18.23
C LYS A 463 -1.71 -40.12 -19.65
N LEU A 464 -1.82 -41.11 -20.51
CA LEU A 464 -2.36 -40.92 -21.85
C LEU A 464 -3.79 -40.34 -21.76
N GLY A 465 -4.09 -39.29 -22.54
CA GLY A 465 -5.40 -38.62 -22.47
C GLY A 465 -5.66 -37.91 -21.14
N ASP A 466 -4.61 -37.41 -20.48
CA ASP A 466 -4.72 -36.61 -19.26
C ASP A 466 -5.64 -35.40 -19.48
N LYS A 467 -6.62 -35.20 -18.59
CA LYS A 467 -7.63 -34.15 -18.75
C LYS A 467 -7.07 -32.74 -18.75
N GLU A 468 -5.91 -32.54 -18.13
CA GLU A 468 -5.34 -31.22 -17.92
C GLU A 468 -4.28 -30.87 -18.97
N PHE A 469 -3.58 -31.89 -19.48
CA PHE A 469 -2.44 -31.74 -20.39
C PHE A 469 -2.64 -32.35 -21.78
N SER A 470 -3.84 -32.85 -22.10
CA SER A 470 -4.16 -33.29 -23.45
C SER A 470 -4.69 -32.16 -24.33
N THR A 471 -4.39 -32.20 -25.62
CA THR A 471 -4.96 -31.32 -26.63
C THR A 471 -6.46 -31.49 -26.74
N SER A 472 -7.13 -30.45 -27.21
CA SER A 472 -8.57 -30.41 -27.45
C SER A 472 -9.00 -31.52 -28.39
N PHE A 473 -8.15 -31.87 -29.37
CA PHE A 473 -8.38 -33.01 -30.25
C PHE A 473 -8.46 -34.32 -29.45
N ILE A 474 -7.45 -34.62 -28.63
CA ILE A 474 -7.41 -35.86 -27.83
C ILE A 474 -8.55 -35.91 -26.80
N GLN A 475 -8.94 -34.76 -26.24
CA GLN A 475 -10.08 -34.67 -25.32
C GLN A 475 -11.43 -34.96 -26.01
N ASN A 476 -11.58 -34.56 -27.27
CA ASN A 476 -12.81 -34.69 -28.05
C ASN A 476 -12.80 -35.87 -29.04
N TYR A 477 -11.72 -36.66 -29.08
CA TYR A 477 -11.57 -37.72 -30.06
C TYR A 477 -12.55 -38.87 -29.79
N ASP A 478 -13.63 -38.92 -30.57
CA ASP A 478 -14.62 -39.99 -30.54
C ASP A 478 -14.04 -41.21 -31.27
N LEU A 479 -13.50 -42.13 -30.48
CA LEU A 479 -12.82 -43.31 -30.99
C LEU A 479 -13.83 -44.26 -31.61
N ASN A 480 -13.94 -44.24 -32.93
CA ASN A 480 -14.69 -45.23 -33.67
C ASN A 480 -14.10 -46.62 -33.31
N PRO A 481 -14.89 -47.53 -32.70
CA PRO A 481 -14.40 -48.83 -32.22
C PRO A 481 -13.87 -49.76 -33.33
N ASN A 482 -14.05 -49.38 -34.60
CA ASN A 482 -13.52 -50.08 -35.77
C ASN A 482 -12.24 -49.45 -36.36
N THR A 483 -11.65 -48.45 -35.69
CA THR A 483 -10.36 -47.89 -36.13
C THR A 483 -9.28 -48.94 -35.93
N ASP A 484 -8.63 -49.37 -37.01
CA ASP A 484 -7.57 -50.38 -36.98
C ASP A 484 -6.27 -49.79 -36.38
N LEU A 485 -6.11 -49.95 -35.08
CA LEU A 485 -4.96 -49.48 -34.31
C LEU A 485 -3.70 -50.34 -34.51
N SER A 486 -3.73 -51.35 -35.38
CA SER A 486 -2.53 -52.12 -35.74
C SER A 486 -1.49 -51.30 -36.52
N GLN A 487 -1.86 -50.09 -36.97
CA GLN A 487 -0.98 -49.17 -37.70
C GLN A 487 -0.33 -48.08 -36.83
N VAL A 488 -0.65 -47.96 -35.54
CA VAL A 488 0.03 -47.03 -34.61
C VAL A 488 1.47 -47.50 -34.42
N LYS A 489 2.40 -46.92 -35.18
CA LYS A 489 3.82 -47.26 -35.13
C LYS A 489 4.47 -46.49 -33.97
N SER A 490 4.84 -47.20 -32.90
CA SER A 490 5.73 -46.65 -31.88
C SER A 490 7.09 -46.32 -32.51
N LEU A 491 7.35 -45.04 -32.78
CA LEU A 491 8.63 -44.57 -33.31
C LEU A 491 9.68 -44.27 -32.22
N ASP A 492 9.36 -44.49 -30.94
CA ASP A 492 10.33 -44.39 -29.85
C ASP A 492 10.84 -45.77 -29.41
N GLY A 493 12.12 -46.04 -29.68
CA GLY A 493 12.82 -47.28 -29.30
C GLY A 493 12.98 -47.51 -27.79
N ALA A 494 12.01 -47.16 -26.96
CA ALA A 494 12.00 -47.37 -25.51
C ALA A 494 10.67 -48.01 -25.04
N GLN A 495 10.71 -49.32 -24.80
CA GLN A 495 9.67 -50.15 -24.13
C GLN A 495 8.24 -50.03 -24.71
N THR A 496 8.14 -50.55 -25.93
CA THR A 496 6.96 -50.75 -26.77
C THR A 496 5.76 -51.42 -26.08
N SER A 497 5.96 -52.21 -25.02
CA SER A 497 4.85 -52.97 -24.42
C SER A 497 3.93 -52.14 -23.51
N PHE A 498 4.48 -51.17 -22.75
CA PHE A 498 3.69 -50.43 -21.77
C PHE A 498 2.76 -49.41 -22.43
N TYR A 499 3.25 -48.70 -23.45
CA TYR A 499 2.47 -47.71 -24.19
C TYR A 499 1.32 -48.37 -24.95
N LEU A 500 1.61 -49.44 -25.70
CA LEU A 500 0.59 -50.22 -26.44
C LEU A 500 -0.48 -50.81 -25.51
N GLU A 501 -0.07 -51.32 -24.33
CA GLU A 501 -1.00 -51.93 -23.37
C GLU A 501 -1.89 -50.88 -22.67
N GLU A 502 -1.36 -49.71 -22.32
CA GLU A 502 -2.14 -48.61 -21.75
C GLU A 502 -3.05 -47.93 -22.79
N THR A 503 -2.60 -47.74 -24.04
CA THR A 503 -3.48 -47.32 -25.14
C THR A 503 -4.63 -48.30 -25.34
N ALA A 504 -4.33 -49.62 -25.41
CA ALA A 504 -5.35 -50.64 -25.60
C ALA A 504 -6.33 -50.71 -24.41
N LYS A 505 -5.86 -50.50 -23.17
CA LYS A 505 -6.73 -50.40 -21.97
C LYS A 505 -7.62 -49.17 -22.00
N LEU A 506 -7.10 -48.01 -22.40
CA LEU A 506 -7.89 -46.78 -22.50
C LEU A 506 -8.97 -46.90 -23.57
N PHE A 507 -8.64 -47.42 -24.76
CA PHE A 507 -9.61 -47.66 -25.84
C PHE A 507 -10.72 -48.63 -25.42
N ARG A 508 -10.39 -49.72 -24.71
CA ARG A 508 -11.40 -50.64 -24.15
C ARG A 508 -12.27 -49.99 -23.07
N LYS A 509 -11.74 -49.05 -22.29
CA LYS A 509 -12.46 -48.38 -21.20
C LYS A 509 -13.42 -47.30 -21.72
N LEU A 510 -13.05 -46.63 -22.81
CA LEU A 510 -13.89 -45.66 -23.52
C LEU A 510 -14.99 -46.36 -24.35
N ALA A 511 -14.68 -47.49 -25.00
CA ALA A 511 -15.69 -48.29 -25.71
C ALA A 511 -16.79 -48.88 -24.81
N LYS A 512 -16.52 -49.09 -23.51
CA LYS A 512 -17.50 -49.59 -22.52
C LYS A 512 -18.44 -48.53 -21.94
N ARG A 513 -18.25 -47.25 -22.26
CA ARG A 513 -19.10 -46.13 -21.80
C ARG A 513 -20.19 -45.73 -22.80
N ARG A 514 -20.37 -46.51 -23.87
CA ARG A 514 -21.53 -46.44 -24.79
C ARG A 514 -22.57 -47.46 -24.43
#